data_AF-A0AAV5DFB1-F1
#
_entry.id   AF-A0AAV5DFB1-F1
#
_cell.length_a   1.000
_cell.length_b   1.000
_cell.length_c   1.000
_cell.angle_alpha   90.00
_cell.angle_beta   90.00
_cell.angle_gamma   90.00
#
_symmetry.space_group_name_H-M   'P 1'
#
loop_
_entity.id
_entity.type
_entity.pdbx_description
1 polymer ?
#
loop_
_entity_poly.entity_id
_entity_poly.type
_entity_poly.pdbx_seq_one_letter_code
_entity_poly.pdbx_strand_id
1 'polypeptide(L)'
;MDDRRVVLDKHLSILAQQHVETRFIKVHAEKAPFLTKKLRIVVLPTLAIVKNTKVEDYVVGFDELGGKDDFSTEDLEERLAKSEVIFLDGEGPSNPSKNAAKRSVRQSNTGDSSDSE
;
A
#
# COMPACT_ATOMS: atom_id res chain seq x y z
N MET A 1 -24.61 -10.73 5.84
CA MET A 1 -23.55 -10.05 6.63
C MET A 1 -22.19 -10.72 6.44
N ASP A 2 -22.11 -12.03 6.15
CA ASP A 2 -20.84 -12.74 5.88
C ASP A 2 -20.24 -12.54 4.47
N ASP A 3 -21.03 -12.08 3.50
CA ASP A 3 -20.63 -12.05 2.08
C ASP A 3 -19.40 -11.17 1.83
N ARG A 4 -19.29 -10.08 2.58
CA ARG A 4 -18.16 -9.14 2.58
C ARG A 4 -16.83 -9.80 2.90
N ARG A 5 -16.81 -10.70 3.89
CA ARG A 5 -15.57 -11.41 4.26
C ARG A 5 -15.10 -12.32 3.12
N VAL A 6 -16.03 -12.97 2.42
CA VAL A 6 -15.73 -13.91 1.34
C VAL A 6 -15.12 -13.18 0.14
N VAL A 7 -15.63 -11.99 -0.21
CA VAL A 7 -15.06 -11.16 -1.28
C VAL A 7 -13.61 -10.81 -0.96
N LEU A 8 -13.36 -10.27 0.24
CA LEU A 8 -12.00 -9.88 0.63
C LEU A 8 -11.02 -11.06 0.63
N ASP A 9 -11.45 -12.22 1.13
CA ASP A 9 -10.64 -13.44 1.16
C ASP A 9 -10.21 -13.89 -0.26
N LYS A 10 -11.09 -13.73 -1.26
CA LYS A 10 -10.77 -14.03 -2.66
C LYS A 10 -9.68 -13.10 -3.20
N HIS A 11 -9.82 -11.79 -3.04
CA HIS A 11 -8.82 -10.83 -3.52
C HIS A 11 -7.46 -11.01 -2.83
N LEU A 12 -7.44 -11.18 -1.51
CA LEU A 12 -6.21 -11.44 -0.75
C LEU A 12 -5.53 -12.76 -1.17
N SER A 13 -6.30 -13.77 -1.55
CA SER A 13 -5.74 -15.04 -2.04
C SER A 13 -5.06 -14.91 -3.40
N ILE A 14 -5.55 -14.00 -4.26
CA ILE A 14 -4.93 -13.68 -5.55
C ILE A 14 -3.64 -12.89 -5.30
N LEU A 15 -3.71 -11.82 -4.49
CA LEU A 15 -2.56 -10.99 -4.15
C LEU A 15 -1.45 -11.79 -3.44
N ALA A 16 -1.80 -12.75 -2.59
CA ALA A 16 -0.81 -13.60 -1.93
C ALA A 16 -0.01 -14.49 -2.89
N GLN A 17 -0.55 -14.80 -4.07
CA GLN A 17 0.18 -15.56 -5.11
C GLN A 17 1.11 -14.65 -5.93
N GLN A 18 0.76 -13.37 -6.06
CA GLN A 18 1.52 -12.38 -6.83
C GLN A 18 2.64 -11.74 -6.00
N HIS A 19 2.39 -11.45 -4.73
CA HIS A 19 3.31 -10.72 -3.85
C HIS A 19 3.91 -11.61 -2.78
N VAL A 20 5.00 -12.29 -3.13
CA VAL A 20 5.74 -13.17 -2.22
C VAL A 20 6.53 -12.41 -1.14
N GLU A 21 6.75 -11.12 -1.34
CA GLU A 21 7.38 -10.22 -0.37
C GLU A 21 6.49 -9.95 0.85
N THR A 22 5.17 -10.09 0.71
CA THR A 22 4.19 -9.77 1.73
C THR A 22 3.60 -11.03 2.34
N ARG A 23 3.52 -11.07 3.67
CA ARG A 23 2.88 -12.19 4.37
C ARG A 23 1.41 -11.92 4.63
N PHE A 24 0.55 -12.63 3.93
CA PHE A 24 -0.89 -12.62 4.17
C PHE A 24 -1.26 -13.66 5.24
N ILE A 25 -1.96 -13.24 6.28
CA ILE A 25 -2.35 -14.10 7.41
C ILE A 25 -3.85 -13.93 7.69
N LYS A 26 -4.56 -15.06 7.74
CA LYS A 26 -5.97 -15.12 8.11
C LYS A 26 -6.13 -15.56 9.56
N VAL A 27 -6.87 -14.79 10.33
CA VAL A 27 -7.18 -15.12 11.73
C VAL A 27 -8.69 -15.13 11.96
N HIS A 28 -9.17 -16.11 12.71
CA HIS A 28 -10.56 -16.12 13.19
C HIS A 28 -10.67 -15.23 14.43
N ALA A 29 -11.28 -14.05 14.27
CA ALA A 29 -11.43 -13.05 15.32
C ALA A 29 -12.06 -13.64 16.60
N GLU A 30 -13.13 -14.43 16.47
CA GLU A 30 -13.85 -15.06 17.60
C GLU A 30 -13.00 -16.07 18.38
N LYS A 31 -12.05 -16.73 17.71
CA LYS A 31 -11.15 -17.71 18.33
C LYS A 31 -9.88 -17.08 18.89
N ALA A 32 -9.62 -15.81 18.60
CA ALA A 32 -8.41 -15.09 18.97
C ALA A 32 -8.72 -13.78 19.74
N PRO A 33 -9.41 -13.85 20.90
CA PRO A 33 -9.84 -12.66 21.65
C PRO A 33 -8.68 -11.79 22.11
N PHE A 34 -7.50 -12.38 22.34
CA PHE A 34 -6.30 -11.63 22.69
C PHE A 34 -5.85 -10.71 21.55
N LEU A 35 -5.84 -11.22 20.31
CA LEU A 35 -5.40 -10.45 19.16
C LEU A 35 -6.41 -9.37 18.78
N THR A 36 -7.70 -9.70 18.78
CA THR A 36 -8.76 -8.73 18.48
C THR A 36 -8.78 -7.57 19.47
N LYS A 37 -8.58 -7.85 20.78
CA LYS A 37 -8.47 -6.80 21.80
C LYS A 37 -7.21 -5.95 21.64
N LYS A 38 -6.06 -6.57 21.34
CA LYS A 38 -4.78 -5.88 21.18
C LYS A 38 -4.75 -4.99 19.93
N LEU A 39 -5.31 -5.47 18.82
CA LEU A 39 -5.46 -4.73 17.57
C LEU A 39 -6.70 -3.84 17.52
N ARG A 40 -7.54 -3.85 18.57
CA ARG A 40 -8.79 -3.08 18.69
C ARG A 40 -9.73 -3.30 17.49
N ILE A 41 -9.89 -4.56 17.08
CA ILE A 41 -10.81 -4.93 16.00
C ILE A 41 -12.25 -4.83 16.52
N VAL A 42 -13.02 -3.87 16.02
CA VAL A 42 -14.44 -3.64 16.37
C VAL A 42 -15.38 -4.11 15.26
N VAL A 43 -14.94 -4.04 14.00
CA VAL A 43 -15.75 -4.35 12.81
C VAL A 43 -15.11 -5.50 12.03
N LEU A 44 -15.92 -6.33 11.37
CA LEU A 44 -15.44 -7.37 10.45
C LEU A 44 -16.01 -7.13 9.05
N PRO A 45 -15.23 -7.38 7.98
CA PRO A 45 -13.80 -7.71 7.99
C PRO A 45 -12.91 -6.50 8.33
N THR A 46 -11.78 -6.74 9.03
CA THR A 46 -10.72 -5.74 9.26
C THR A 46 -9.40 -6.30 8.74
N LEU A 47 -8.67 -5.49 7.97
CA LEU A 47 -7.29 -5.73 7.56
C LEU A 47 -6.35 -4.86 8.40
N ALA A 48 -5.35 -5.48 9.02
CA ALA A 48 -4.30 -4.77 9.73
C ALA A 48 -3.00 -4.86 8.93
N ILE A 49 -2.43 -3.71 8.60
CA ILE A 49 -1.18 -3.60 7.85
C ILE A 49 -0.04 -3.49 8.85
N VAL A 50 0.83 -4.50 8.87
CA VAL A 50 1.95 -4.59 9.81
C VAL A 50 3.26 -4.48 9.06
N LYS A 51 4.06 -3.46 9.40
CA LYS A 51 5.41 -3.24 8.88
C LYS A 51 6.37 -3.05 10.05
N ASN A 52 7.57 -3.61 9.95
CA ASN A 52 8.61 -3.48 11.01
C ASN A 52 8.09 -3.78 12.43
N THR A 53 7.27 -4.83 12.59
CA THR A 53 6.65 -5.26 13.87
C THR A 53 5.64 -4.29 14.50
N LYS A 54 5.26 -3.23 13.78
CA LYS A 54 4.25 -2.26 14.19
C LYS A 54 3.07 -2.28 13.24
N VAL A 55 1.88 -2.00 13.78
CA VAL A 55 0.71 -1.79 12.93
C VAL A 55 0.78 -0.37 12.42
N GLU A 56 0.96 -0.22 11.11
CA GLU A 56 1.02 1.09 10.45
C GLU A 56 -0.39 1.60 10.17
N ASP A 57 -1.28 0.70 9.74
CA ASP A 57 -2.57 1.10 9.21
C ASP A 57 -3.64 0.00 9.32
N TYR A 58 -4.91 0.38 9.21
CA TYR A 58 -6.04 -0.53 9.16
C TYR A 58 -6.97 -0.18 8.00
N VAL A 59 -7.35 -1.18 7.23
CA VAL A 59 -8.44 -1.05 6.25
C VAL A 59 -9.70 -1.67 6.86
N VAL A 60 -10.68 -0.82 7.19
CA VAL A 60 -11.92 -1.21 7.86
C VAL A 60 -13.10 -1.09 6.88
N GLY A 61 -13.91 -2.15 6.79
CA GLY A 61 -15.28 -2.04 6.28
C GLY A 61 -15.47 -1.69 4.80
N PHE A 62 -14.45 -1.82 3.94
CA PHE A 62 -14.46 -1.40 2.53
C PHE A 62 -14.70 0.10 2.28
N ASP A 63 -14.83 0.91 3.33
CA ASP A 63 -15.12 2.34 3.20
C ASP A 63 -14.03 3.06 2.40
N GLU A 64 -12.78 2.63 2.56
CA GLU A 64 -11.62 3.16 1.81
C GLU A 64 -11.50 2.62 0.37
N LEU A 65 -12.25 1.57 0.03
CA LEU A 65 -12.38 1.01 -1.32
C LEU A 65 -13.66 1.53 -2.00
N GLY A 66 -14.16 2.69 -1.56
CA GLY A 66 -15.35 3.34 -2.12
C GLY A 66 -16.69 2.82 -1.56
N GLY A 67 -16.66 2.03 -0.47
CA GLY A 67 -17.87 1.51 0.19
C GLY A 67 -18.67 0.53 -0.66
N LYS A 68 -18.08 0.01 -1.74
CA LYS A 68 -18.68 -0.95 -2.65
C LYS A 68 -18.15 -2.35 -2.35
N ASP A 69 -19.04 -3.32 -2.42
CA ASP A 69 -18.70 -4.73 -2.22
C ASP A 69 -18.09 -5.38 -3.49
N ASP A 70 -18.06 -4.66 -4.61
CA ASP A 70 -17.51 -5.08 -5.92
C ASP A 70 -16.26 -4.25 -6.30
N PHE A 71 -15.21 -4.30 -5.49
CA PHE A 71 -13.91 -3.68 -5.82
C PHE A 71 -13.02 -4.65 -6.60
N SER A 72 -12.10 -4.12 -7.42
CA SER A 72 -11.16 -4.95 -8.16
C SER A 72 -9.96 -5.36 -7.30
N THR A 73 -9.25 -6.42 -7.70
CA THR A 73 -8.00 -6.80 -7.02
C THR A 73 -6.95 -5.69 -7.10
N GLU A 74 -6.91 -4.97 -8.23
CA GLU A 74 -6.02 -3.84 -8.48
C GLU A 74 -6.29 -2.69 -7.49
N ASP A 75 -7.55 -2.36 -7.19
CA ASP A 75 -7.88 -1.31 -6.21
C ASP A 75 -7.34 -1.65 -4.81
N LEU A 76 -7.44 -2.92 -4.40
CA LEU A 76 -6.89 -3.40 -3.13
C LEU A 76 -5.36 -3.41 -3.16
N GLU A 77 -4.76 -3.81 -4.27
CA GLU A 77 -3.32 -3.79 -4.49
C GLU A 77 -2.75 -2.38 -4.35
N GLU A 78 -3.32 -1.40 -5.05
CA GLU A 78 -2.93 0.01 -4.96
C GLU A 78 -3.02 0.55 -3.53
N ARG A 79 -4.07 0.16 -2.77
CA ARG A 79 -4.24 0.58 -1.38
C ARG A 79 -3.15 0.02 -0.47
N LEU A 80 -2.72 -1.22 -0.71
CA LEU A 80 -1.65 -1.87 0.02
C LEU A 80 -0.27 -1.34 -0.41
N ALA A 81 -0.09 -1.04 -1.69
CA ALA A 81 1.13 -0.42 -2.24
C ALA A 81 1.39 0.97 -1.62
N LYS A 82 0.35 1.77 -1.36
CA LYS A 82 0.46 3.05 -0.62
C LYS A 82 1.04 2.90 0.79
N SER A 83 0.91 1.72 1.40
CA SER A 83 1.51 1.41 2.71
C SER A 83 2.88 0.75 2.60
N GLU A 84 3.42 0.64 1.37
CA GLU A 84 4.70 0.02 1.05
C GLU A 84 4.84 -1.39 1.67
N VAL A 85 3.75 -2.14 1.69
CA VAL A 85 3.76 -3.56 2.08
C VAL A 85 3.74 -4.50 0.90
N ILE A 86 3.36 -3.99 -0.28
CA ILE A 86 3.31 -4.65 -1.58
C ILE A 86 4.05 -3.74 -2.58
N PHE A 87 4.73 -4.33 -3.58
CA PHE A 87 5.35 -3.60 -4.68
C PHE A 87 4.69 -3.92 -6.01
N LEU A 88 4.35 -2.87 -6.78
CA LEU A 88 3.84 -3.00 -8.14
C LEU A 88 5.01 -3.27 -9.10
N ASP A 89 4.75 -4.03 -10.16
CA ASP A 89 5.76 -4.34 -11.18
C ASP A 89 6.33 -3.05 -11.80
N GLY A 90 7.64 -2.83 -11.61
CA GLY A 90 8.35 -1.64 -12.08
C GLY A 90 8.71 -0.63 -10.97
N GLU A 91 8.13 -0.76 -9.78
CA GLU A 91 8.43 0.03 -8.60
C GLU A 91 9.17 -0.83 -7.56
N GLY A 92 10.41 -1.18 -7.89
CA GLY A 92 11.30 -1.84 -6.95
C GLY A 92 11.50 -0.98 -5.69
N PRO A 93 11.88 -1.58 -4.53
CA PRO A 93 12.05 -0.85 -3.28
C PRO A 93 13.01 0.31 -3.52
N SER A 94 12.48 1.54 -3.50
CA SER A 94 13.30 2.73 -3.58
C SER A 94 14.13 2.77 -2.29
N ASN A 95 15.34 2.27 -2.40
CA ASN A 95 16.32 2.31 -1.33
C ASN A 95 16.45 3.78 -0.92
N PRO A 96 16.19 4.19 0.35
CA PRO A 96 16.30 5.58 0.75
C PRO A 96 17.78 5.94 0.90
N SER A 97 18.49 5.99 -0.23
CA SER A 97 19.87 6.48 -0.32
C SER A 97 19.84 8.00 -0.31
N LYS A 98 19.87 8.54 0.91
CA LYS A 98 20.46 9.81 1.36
C LYS A 98 21.01 10.75 0.26
N ASN A 99 20.54 12.00 0.31
CA ASN A 99 21.15 13.25 -0.15
C ASN A 99 21.51 13.39 -1.64
N ALA A 100 20.64 14.07 -2.39
CA ALA A 100 21.04 14.90 -3.52
C ALA A 100 20.29 16.24 -3.46
N ALA A 101 20.77 17.15 -2.60
CA ALA A 101 20.56 18.57 -2.84
C ALA A 101 21.23 18.92 -4.17
N LYS A 102 20.47 19.48 -5.13
CA LYS A 102 20.94 20.47 -6.12
C LYS A 102 19.79 21.04 -6.97
N ARG A 103 19.32 22.19 -6.48
CA ARG A 103 19.15 23.49 -7.16
C ARG A 103 18.12 23.67 -8.29
N SER A 104 17.29 24.68 -8.03
CA SER A 104 16.21 25.25 -8.82
C SER A 104 16.67 25.98 -10.10
N VAL A 105 15.83 25.83 -11.12
CA VAL A 105 15.64 26.56 -12.39
C VAL A 105 16.05 28.05 -12.39
N ARG A 106 16.72 28.51 -13.46
CA ARG A 106 16.38 29.72 -14.26
C ARG A 106 17.24 29.84 -15.54
N GLN A 107 16.55 30.10 -16.66
CA GLN A 107 17.06 30.37 -18.01
C GLN A 107 17.82 31.70 -18.09
N SER A 108 18.74 31.84 -19.06
CA SER A 108 18.75 33.00 -19.97
C SER A 108 19.72 32.80 -21.14
N ASN A 109 19.18 33.02 -22.35
CA ASN A 109 19.85 33.14 -23.63
C ASN A 109 20.42 34.56 -23.77
N THR A 110 21.72 34.71 -24.03
CA THR A 110 22.32 35.91 -24.64
C THR A 110 23.47 35.47 -25.53
N GLY A 111 23.29 35.63 -26.84
CA GLY A 111 24.36 35.48 -27.82
C GLY A 111 25.29 36.68 -27.79
N ASP A 112 26.59 36.41 -27.87
CA ASP A 112 27.61 37.33 -28.37
C ASP A 112 28.91 36.53 -28.61
N SER A 113 29.41 36.52 -29.85
CA SER A 113 30.77 36.10 -30.27
C SER A 113 30.91 36.51 -31.74
N SER A 114 31.59 37.58 -32.12
CA SER A 114 32.99 38.03 -31.94
C SER A 114 33.78 37.85 -33.26
N ASP A 115 33.93 38.98 -33.94
CA ASP A 115 35.10 39.59 -34.63
C ASP A 115 36.26 38.73 -35.21
N SER A 116 36.72 39.20 -36.39
CA SER A 116 38.02 39.03 -37.09
C SER A 116 38.25 37.71 -37.86
N GLU A 117 38.67 37.68 -39.14
CA GLU A 117 39.42 38.60 -40.04
C GLU A 117 38.77 38.79 -41.43
#